data_AF-A0A1F5B465-F1
#
_entry.id   AF-A0A1F5B465-F1
#
_cell.length_a   1.000
_cell.length_b   1.000
_cell.length_c   1.000
_cell.angle_alpha   90.00
_cell.angle_beta   90.00
_cell.angle_gamma   90.00
#
_symmetry.space_group_name_H-M   'P 1'
#
loop_
_entity.id
_entity.type
_entity.pdbx_description
1 polymer ?
#
loop_
_entity_poly.entity_id
_entity_poly.type
_entity_poly.pdbx_seq_one_letter_code
_entity_poly.pdbx_strand_id
1 'polypeptide(L)'
;MTEKDNITIYQKLLKSKIFFIFLIPILLALTVGIFQKLYYRYEIKGDLDKLNVEIADLNKQKNDLNQLVDYYKNESNLEKEARVRLNLKKEGEKVVIILPQATSTGESSETISKVSTDIGNLPNYKQWWYYFFGR
;
A
#
# COMPACT_ATOMS: atom_id res chain seq x y z
N MET A 1 1.73 -68.40 -9.98
CA MET A 1 1.14 -68.76 -8.67
C MET A 1 1.73 -67.93 -7.52
N THR A 2 2.22 -66.70 -7.77
CA THR A 2 2.97 -65.91 -6.76
C THR A 2 2.29 -64.59 -6.39
N GLU A 3 1.42 -64.05 -7.24
CA GLU A 3 0.89 -62.69 -7.04
C GLU A 3 -0.19 -62.59 -5.95
N LYS A 4 -1.07 -63.60 -5.83
CA LYS A 4 -2.10 -63.63 -4.78
C LYS A 4 -1.50 -63.75 -3.38
N ASP A 5 -0.43 -64.52 -3.23
CA ASP A 5 0.22 -64.76 -1.95
C ASP A 5 0.86 -63.48 -1.42
N ASN A 6 1.50 -62.70 -2.30
CA ASN A 6 2.10 -61.40 -1.97
C ASN A 6 1.07 -60.45 -1.32
N ILE A 7 -0.10 -60.30 -1.94
CA ILE A 7 -1.16 -59.40 -1.47
C ILE A 7 -1.65 -59.80 -0.07
N THR A 8 -1.80 -61.11 0.18
CA THR A 8 -2.25 -61.60 1.49
C THR A 8 -1.20 -61.41 2.59
N ILE A 9 0.09 -61.50 2.26
CA ILE A 9 1.20 -61.24 3.19
C ILE A 9 1.20 -59.76 3.60
N TYR A 10 1.07 -58.83 2.65
CA TYR A 10 0.98 -57.39 2.97
C TYR A 10 -0.23 -57.06 3.84
N GLN A 11 -1.40 -57.65 3.55
CA GLN A 11 -2.60 -57.48 4.37
C GLN A 11 -2.44 -58.02 5.80
N LYS A 12 -1.70 -59.12 5.97
CA LYS A 12 -1.43 -59.72 7.29
C LYS A 12 -0.41 -58.89 8.08
N LEU A 13 0.59 -58.31 7.40
CA LEU A 13 1.56 -57.40 8.00
C LEU A 13 0.90 -56.08 8.45
N LEU A 14 0.04 -55.48 7.61
CA LEU A 14 -0.68 -54.24 7.90
C LEU A 14 -1.68 -54.37 9.08
N LYS A 15 -2.25 -55.56 9.30
CA LYS A 15 -3.20 -55.84 10.40
C LYS A 15 -2.52 -56.22 11.72
N SER A 16 -1.20 -56.37 11.74
CA SER A 16 -0.45 -56.77 12.93
C SER A 16 -0.16 -55.57 13.84
N LYS A 17 -0.38 -55.72 15.16
CA LYS A 17 -0.08 -54.68 16.17
C LYS A 17 1.40 -54.28 16.18
N ILE A 18 2.29 -55.21 15.80
CA ILE A 18 3.75 -54.96 15.69
C ILE A 18 4.07 -53.98 14.56
N PHE A 19 3.33 -54.01 13.45
CA PHE A 19 3.58 -53.08 12.34
C PHE A 19 3.34 -51.63 12.78
N PHE A 20 2.27 -51.38 13.54
CA PHE A 20 2.00 -50.06 14.10
C PHE A 20 3.04 -49.61 15.13
N ILE A 21 3.63 -50.53 15.92
CA ILE A 21 4.66 -50.18 16.91
C ILE A 21 5.91 -49.56 16.26
N PHE A 22 6.26 -50.01 15.04
CA PHE A 22 7.40 -49.47 14.29
C PHE A 22 7.00 -48.31 13.36
N LEU A 23 5.76 -48.30 12.86
CA LEU A 23 5.28 -47.25 11.96
C LEU A 23 5.06 -45.91 12.69
N ILE A 24 4.51 -45.95 13.90
CA ILE A 24 4.21 -44.75 14.70
C ILE A 24 5.47 -43.90 14.97
N PRO A 25 6.60 -44.43 15.49
CA PRO A 25 7.78 -43.62 15.76
C PRO A 25 8.42 -43.06 14.48
N ILE A 26 8.39 -43.82 13.37
CA ILE A 26 8.85 -43.34 12.05
C ILE A 26 8.01 -42.15 11.59
N LEU A 27 6.68 -42.27 11.70
CA LEU A 27 5.76 -41.19 11.34
C LEU A 27 5.96 -39.98 12.24
N LEU A 28 6.16 -40.19 13.55
CA LEU A 28 6.44 -39.13 14.51
C LEU A 28 7.73 -38.38 14.14
N ALA A 29 8.83 -39.10 13.87
CA ALA A 29 10.10 -38.52 13.49
C ALA A 29 10.00 -37.67 12.20
N LEU A 30 9.24 -38.15 11.21
CA LEU A 30 8.95 -37.40 9.99
C LEU A 30 8.16 -36.12 10.31
N THR A 31 7.08 -36.22 11.10
CA THR A 31 6.27 -35.03 11.44
C THR A 31 7.10 -33.98 12.16
N VAL A 32 7.90 -34.35 13.16
CA VAL A 32 8.77 -33.42 13.91
C VAL A 32 9.76 -32.71 12.97
N GLY A 33 10.38 -33.46 12.04
CA GLY A 33 11.30 -32.88 11.06
C GLY A 33 10.63 -31.90 10.09
N ILE A 34 9.38 -32.13 9.71
CA ILE A 34 8.60 -31.19 8.88
C ILE A 34 8.22 -29.94 9.69
N PHE A 35 7.72 -30.11 10.92
CA PHE A 35 7.30 -28.99 11.77
C PHE A 35 8.46 -28.04 12.08
N GLN A 36 9.65 -28.57 12.39
CA GLN A 36 10.83 -27.75 12.65
C GLN A 36 11.23 -26.92 11.41
N LYS A 37 11.22 -27.52 10.22
CA LYS A 37 11.53 -26.80 8.96
C LYS A 37 10.51 -25.73 8.61
N LEU A 38 9.23 -25.96 8.91
CA LEU A 38 8.17 -24.98 8.66
C LEU A 38 8.30 -23.77 9.58
N TYR A 39 8.62 -23.99 10.86
CA TYR A 39 8.84 -22.91 11.82
C TYR A 39 10.02 -22.02 11.42
N TYR A 40 11.18 -22.63 11.09
CA TYR A 40 12.35 -21.88 10.60
C TYR A 40 12.07 -21.10 9.30
N ARG A 41 11.26 -21.66 8.39
CA ARG A 41 10.90 -20.96 7.15
C ARG A 41 9.97 -19.77 7.39
N TYR A 42 9.17 -19.77 8.46
CA TYR A 42 8.29 -18.65 8.76
C TYR A 42 9.09 -17.44 9.27
N GLU A 43 10.04 -17.67 10.18
CA GLU A 43 10.90 -16.62 10.75
C GLU A 43 11.80 -15.99 9.69
N ILE A 44 12.48 -16.81 8.87
CA ILE A 44 13.40 -16.33 7.82
C ILE A 44 12.66 -15.59 6.69
N LYS A 45 11.42 -16.02 6.35
CA LYS A 45 10.62 -15.31 5.33
C LYS A 45 10.19 -13.93 5.80
N GLY A 46 9.83 -13.79 7.08
CA GLY A 46 9.47 -12.49 7.65
C GLY A 46 10.64 -11.49 7.58
N ASP A 47 11.86 -11.97 7.81
CA ASP A 47 13.06 -11.12 7.74
C ASP A 47 13.42 -10.74 6.30
N LEU A 48 13.22 -11.63 5.34
CA LEU A 48 13.40 -11.31 3.92
C LEU A 48 12.41 -10.26 3.43
N ASP A 49 11.14 -10.36 3.82
CA ASP A 49 10.13 -9.37 3.41
C ASP A 49 10.43 -8.00 4.03
N LYS A 50 10.81 -7.93 5.31
CA LYS A 50 11.23 -6.68 5.95
C LYS A 50 12.45 -6.07 5.25
N LEU A 51 13.47 -6.87 4.95
CA LEU A 51 14.68 -6.40 4.29
C LEU A 51 14.38 -5.91 2.86
N ASN A 52 13.49 -6.58 2.14
CA ASN A 52 13.05 -6.14 0.81
C ASN A 52 12.28 -4.80 0.87
N VAL A 53 11.42 -4.63 1.87
CA VAL A 53 10.71 -3.36 2.10
C VAL A 53 11.71 -2.23 2.42
N GLU A 54 12.70 -2.49 3.27
CA GLU A 54 13.75 -1.53 3.60
C GLU A 54 14.58 -1.14 2.37
N ILE A 55 14.96 -2.11 1.54
CA ILE A 55 15.66 -1.86 0.26
C ILE A 55 14.80 -1.00 -0.67
N ALA A 56 13.49 -1.28 -0.77
CA ALA A 56 12.59 -0.51 -1.61
C ALA A 56 12.48 0.95 -1.13
N ASP A 57 12.35 1.16 0.18
CA ASP A 57 12.27 2.49 0.78
C ASP A 57 13.58 3.28 0.60
N LEU A 58 14.74 2.66 0.86
CA LEU A 58 16.05 3.27 0.64
C LEU A 58 16.27 3.66 -0.84
N ASN A 59 15.84 2.82 -1.78
CA ASN A 59 15.93 3.15 -3.20
C ASN A 59 15.02 4.34 -3.57
N LYS A 60 13.82 4.42 -2.98
CA LYS A 60 12.92 5.56 -3.17
C LYS A 60 13.56 6.84 -2.61
N GLN A 61 14.06 6.81 -1.38
CA GLN A 61 14.74 7.95 -0.77
C GLN A 61 15.94 8.41 -1.61
N LYS A 62 16.75 7.48 -2.10
CA LYS A 62 17.88 7.78 -3.00
C LYS A 62 17.42 8.48 -4.27
N ASN A 63 16.33 8.00 -4.89
CA ASN A 63 15.80 8.60 -6.11
C ASN A 63 15.28 10.02 -5.84
N ASP A 64 14.52 10.22 -4.77
CA ASP A 64 14.00 11.53 -4.38
C ASP A 64 15.15 12.51 -4.12
N LEU A 65 16.20 12.07 -3.41
CA LEU A 65 17.36 12.90 -3.12
C LEU A 65 18.14 13.26 -4.39
N ASN A 66 18.29 12.32 -5.33
CA ASN A 66 18.89 12.60 -6.63
C ASN A 66 18.08 13.60 -7.45
N GLN A 67 16.74 13.50 -7.43
CA GLN A 67 15.88 14.47 -8.09
C GLN A 67 16.04 15.88 -7.49
N LEU A 68 16.18 15.99 -6.17
CA LEU A 68 16.49 17.25 -5.51
C LEU A 68 17.85 17.79 -5.95
N VAL A 69 18.88 16.94 -5.97
CA VAL A 69 20.23 17.33 -6.43
C VAL A 69 20.17 17.84 -7.87
N ASP A 70 19.49 17.14 -8.76
CA ASP A 70 19.33 17.54 -10.16
C ASP A 70 18.52 18.84 -10.29
N TYR A 71 17.50 19.03 -9.46
CA TYR A 71 16.75 20.28 -9.39
C TYR A 71 17.65 21.46 -9.03
N TYR A 72 18.47 21.32 -7.98
CA TYR A 72 19.36 22.38 -7.49
C TYR A 72 20.60 22.60 -8.36
N LYS A 73 21.04 21.59 -9.12
CA LYS A 73 22.16 21.70 -10.05
C LYS A 73 21.87 22.59 -11.25
N ASN A 74 20.60 22.73 -11.63
CA ASN A 74 20.20 23.57 -12.76
C ASN A 74 20.13 25.05 -12.35
N GLU A 75 20.97 25.88 -12.97
CA GLU A 75 21.02 27.34 -12.74
C GLU A 75 19.65 28.03 -12.92
N SER A 76 18.81 27.55 -13.85
CA SER A 76 17.46 28.09 -14.06
C SER A 76 16.55 27.88 -12.84
N ASN A 77 16.68 26.75 -12.15
CA ASN A 77 15.89 26.45 -10.95
C ASN A 77 16.42 27.22 -9.75
N LEU A 78 17.74 27.37 -9.66
CA LEU A 78 18.40 28.21 -8.65
C LEU A 78 17.96 29.67 -8.79
N GLU A 79 17.95 30.21 -10.01
CA GLU A 79 17.46 31.56 -10.31
C GLU A 79 15.98 31.71 -9.93
N LYS A 80 15.16 30.71 -10.22
CA LYS A 80 13.74 30.67 -9.84
C LYS A 80 13.56 30.68 -8.32
N GLU A 81 14.29 29.85 -7.57
CA GLU A 81 14.24 29.85 -6.11
C GLU A 81 14.73 31.18 -5.52
N ALA A 82 15.81 31.76 -6.04
CA ALA A 82 16.31 33.05 -5.61
C ALA A 82 15.28 34.16 -5.82
N ARG A 83 14.61 34.18 -6.98
CA ARG A 83 13.51 35.12 -7.28
C ARG A 83 12.37 35.00 -6.27
N VAL A 84 11.91 33.77 -6.00
CA VAL A 84 10.85 33.52 -5.00
C VAL A 84 11.28 33.99 -3.61
N ARG A 85 12.50 33.65 -3.16
CA ARG A 85 12.99 34.02 -1.82
C ARG A 85 13.22 35.52 -1.64
N LEU A 86 13.66 36.20 -2.70
CA LEU A 86 13.94 37.63 -2.69
C LEU A 86 12.71 38.47 -3.12
N ASN A 87 11.56 37.84 -3.38
CA ASN A 87 10.36 38.48 -3.93
C ASN A 87 10.64 39.28 -5.23
N LEU A 88 11.54 38.76 -6.07
CA LEU A 88 11.90 39.34 -7.37
C LEU A 88 11.10 38.65 -8.49
N LYS A 89 10.80 39.37 -9.57
CA LYS A 89 10.08 38.84 -10.75
C LYS A 89 10.93 38.90 -12.01
N LYS A 90 10.75 37.96 -12.93
CA LYS A 90 11.32 38.07 -14.29
C LYS A 90 10.44 38.95 -15.18
N GLU A 91 11.01 39.53 -16.23
CA GLU A 91 10.22 40.22 -17.26
C GLU A 91 9.22 39.24 -17.89
N GLY A 92 7.93 39.62 -17.88
CA GLY A 92 6.81 38.79 -18.36
C GLY A 92 6.08 37.95 -17.30
N GLU A 93 6.53 37.93 -16.04
CA GLU A 93 5.90 37.16 -14.95
C GLU A 93 4.73 37.94 -14.31
N LYS A 94 3.53 37.32 -14.28
CA LYS A 94 2.32 37.91 -13.67
C LYS A 94 2.19 37.47 -12.21
N VAL A 95 2.32 38.42 -11.28
CA VAL A 95 2.09 38.19 -9.84
C VAL A 95 0.62 38.49 -9.53
N VAL A 96 -0.09 37.53 -8.93
CA VAL A 96 -1.48 37.71 -8.47
C VAL A 96 -1.46 37.82 -6.95
N ILE A 97 -1.92 38.95 -6.42
CA ILE A 97 -2.13 39.13 -4.99
C ILE A 97 -3.58 38.75 -4.69
N ILE A 98 -3.78 37.68 -3.93
CA ILE A 98 -5.10 37.24 -3.50
C ILE A 98 -5.41 37.99 -2.21
N LEU A 99 -6.22 39.05 -2.32
CA LEU A 99 -6.78 39.70 -1.13
C LEU A 99 -7.99 38.88 -0.65
N PRO A 100 -8.12 38.59 0.65
CA PRO A 100 -9.38 38.07 1.18
C PRO A 100 -10.46 39.10 0.89
N GLN A 101 -11.49 38.70 0.13
CA GLN A 101 -12.58 39.59 -0.27
C GLN A 101 -13.23 40.20 0.98
N ALA A 102 -13.05 41.51 1.17
CA ALA A 102 -14.17 42.33 1.57
C ALA A 102 -14.99 42.54 0.29
N THR A 103 -16.09 41.80 0.21
CA THR A 103 -17.20 41.92 -0.76
C THR A 103 -17.12 43.13 -1.70
N SER A 104 -16.68 42.90 -2.94
CA SER A 104 -16.92 43.83 -4.05
C SER A 104 -17.70 43.10 -5.14
N THR A 105 -19.00 43.34 -5.11
CA THR A 105 -19.96 43.05 -6.17
C THR A 105 -19.46 43.68 -7.48
N GLY A 106 -19.21 42.83 -8.47
CA GLY A 106 -18.91 43.21 -9.85
C GLY A 106 -19.57 42.19 -10.77
N GLU A 107 -20.56 42.66 -11.49
CA GLU A 107 -21.53 41.92 -12.30
C GLU A 107 -20.89 40.99 -13.34
N SER A 108 -21.36 39.75 -13.38
CA SER A 108 -21.60 39.02 -14.64
C SER A 108 -22.74 38.05 -14.41
N SER A 109 -23.88 38.46 -14.98
CA SER A 109 -25.12 37.71 -15.04
C SER A 109 -24.94 36.55 -16.01
N GLU A 110 -24.89 35.33 -15.49
CA GLU A 110 -25.33 34.14 -16.23
C GLU A 110 -26.40 33.45 -15.38
N THR A 111 -27.63 33.59 -15.84
CA THR A 111 -28.80 32.92 -15.28
C THR A 111 -28.70 31.44 -15.58
N ILE A 112 -28.14 30.67 -14.64
CA ILE A 112 -28.39 29.23 -14.55
C ILE A 112 -29.47 29.05 -13.49
N SER A 113 -30.67 28.68 -13.94
CA SER A 113 -31.80 28.29 -13.12
C SER A 113 -31.39 27.27 -12.07
N LYS A 114 -31.15 27.75 -10.84
CA LYS A 114 -30.85 26.93 -9.67
C LYS A 114 -32.18 26.47 -9.09
N VAL A 115 -32.58 25.22 -9.38
CA VAL A 115 -33.42 24.48 -8.44
C VAL A 115 -32.53 24.21 -7.23
N SER A 116 -32.43 25.18 -6.32
CA SER A 116 -31.82 24.99 -5.02
C SER A 116 -32.91 24.61 -4.04
N THR A 117 -33.07 23.31 -3.82
CA THR A 117 -33.52 22.82 -2.51
C THR A 117 -32.61 23.47 -1.48
N ASP A 118 -33.18 24.19 -0.53
CA ASP A 118 -32.48 25.03 0.45
C ASP A 118 -31.66 24.19 1.44
N ILE A 119 -30.54 23.60 0.98
CA ILE A 119 -29.62 22.77 1.77
C ILE A 119 -28.93 23.62 2.85
N GLY A 120 -28.81 24.93 2.63
CA GLY A 120 -28.14 25.85 3.55
C GLY A 120 -28.87 26.03 4.89
N ASN A 121 -30.18 25.76 4.92
CA ASN A 121 -31.01 25.88 6.12
C ASN A 121 -31.25 24.53 6.83
N LEU A 122 -30.62 23.44 6.36
CA LEU A 122 -30.73 22.13 7.01
C LEU A 122 -29.70 22.01 8.15
N PRO A 123 -30.03 21.28 9.23
CA PRO A 123 -29.05 20.89 10.22
C PRO A 123 -27.84 20.19 9.60
N ASN A 124 -26.64 20.46 10.12
CA ASN A 124 -25.36 20.00 9.55
C ASN A 124 -25.36 18.51 9.15
N TYR A 125 -25.93 17.62 9.97
CA TYR A 125 -25.95 16.18 9.68
C TYR A 125 -26.68 15.83 8.38
N LYS A 126 -27.75 16.55 8.01
CA LYS A 126 -28.45 16.34 6.74
C LYS A 126 -27.68 16.89 5.55
N GLN A 127 -26.93 17.98 5.76
CA GLN A 127 -26.06 18.54 4.71
C GLN A 127 -24.98 17.52 4.32
N TRP A 128 -24.34 16.90 5.32
CA TRP A 128 -23.36 15.84 5.09
C TRP A 128 -23.96 14.61 4.41
N TRP A 129 -25.15 14.17 4.86
CA TRP A 129 -25.84 13.05 4.23
C TRP A 129 -26.13 13.30 2.74
N TYR A 130 -26.63 14.49 2.39
CA TYR A 130 -26.87 14.87 1.00
C TYR A 130 -25.57 14.94 0.20
N TYR A 131 -24.49 15.46 0.78
CA TYR A 131 -23.17 15.51 0.13
C TYR A 131 -22.63 14.12 -0.23
N PHE A 132 -22.78 13.14 0.67
CA PHE A 132 -22.24 11.80 0.46
C PHE A 132 -23.15 10.87 -0.36
N PHE A 133 -24.47 11.07 -0.31
CA PHE A 133 -25.44 10.11 -0.85
C PHE A 133 -26.50 10.71 -1.80
N GLY A 134 -26.49 12.04 -2.02
CA GLY A 134 -27.50 12.76 -2.81
C GLY A 134 -27.18 12.85 -4.31
N ARG A 135 -26.87 11.72 -4.97
CA ARG A 135 -26.68 11.63 -6.42
C ARG A 135 -27.88 10.98 -7.11
#